data_AF-A0AAU2YLC5-F1
#
_entry.id   AF-A0AAU2YLC5-F1
#
_cell.length_a   1.000
_cell.length_b   1.000
_cell.length_c   1.000
_cell.angle_alpha   90.00
_cell.angle_beta   90.00
_cell.angle_gamma   90.00
#
_symmetry.space_group_name_H-M   'P 1'
#
loop_
_entity.id
_entity.type
_entity.pdbx_description
1 polymer ?
#
loop_
_entity_poly.entity_id
_entity_poly.type
_entity_poly.pdbx_seq_one_letter_code
_entity_poly.pdbx_strand_id
1 'polypeptide(L)'
;MRIRTTTAAIVAVLAFAAVGCSSDNDNAGDSKADTTKSSAPEASSPADDGGTAKGSSLPAEPTGAERDAVLAAVRDVNGNLTHDEDKAIDAARNQCAALDGGAANTDHTAAQRFSYDGVTLTDDDGSHINIGLRKTLCPAS
;
A
#
# COMPACT_ATOMS: atom_id res chain seq x y z
N MET A 1 -29.61 33.25 17.53
CA MET A 1 -28.30 33.95 17.61
C MET A 1 -27.23 32.87 17.51
N ARG A 2 -26.68 32.59 16.31
CA ARG A 2 -25.47 33.19 15.73
C ARG A 2 -24.29 33.21 16.70
N ILE A 3 -23.40 32.23 16.54
CA ILE A 3 -21.99 32.39 16.93
C ILE A 3 -21.19 32.10 15.66
N ARG A 4 -20.53 33.16 15.17
CA ARG A 4 -19.65 33.19 14.01
C ARG A 4 -18.23 33.33 14.55
N THR A 5 -17.30 32.48 14.11
CA THR A 5 -15.85 32.64 14.36
C THR A 5 -15.12 32.09 13.12
N THR A 6 -14.84 32.93 12.11
CA THR A 6 -13.54 33.58 11.82
C THR A 6 -12.37 32.64 11.53
N THR A 7 -12.18 32.42 10.24
CA THR A 7 -10.95 32.29 9.41
C THR A 7 -9.58 32.36 10.09
N ALA A 8 -8.70 31.41 9.72
CA ALA A 8 -7.27 31.65 9.52
C ALA A 8 -6.74 30.70 8.43
N ALA A 9 -6.28 31.27 7.31
CA ALA A 9 -5.59 30.58 6.22
C ALA A 9 -4.09 30.60 6.49
N ILE A 10 -3.40 29.47 6.28
CA ILE A 10 -1.94 29.43 6.26
C ILE A 10 -1.51 28.69 4.99
N VAL A 11 -0.96 29.44 4.04
CA VAL A 11 -0.28 28.94 2.84
C VAL A 11 1.20 28.82 3.20
N ALA A 12 1.78 27.62 3.03
CA ALA A 12 3.22 27.44 3.08
C ALA A 12 3.66 26.72 1.79
N VAL A 13 4.25 27.48 0.88
CA VAL A 13 4.94 26.98 -0.32
C VAL A 13 6.41 26.82 0.06
N LEU A 14 6.96 25.61 -0.09
CA LEU A 14 8.39 25.37 -0.06
C LEU A 14 8.79 24.63 -1.33
N ALA A 15 9.30 25.40 -2.29
CA ALA A 15 10.03 24.89 -3.43
C ALA A 15 11.49 24.65 -3.00
N PHE A 16 11.98 23.44 -3.20
CA PHE A 16 13.42 23.16 -3.23
C PHE A 16 13.77 22.56 -4.58
N ALA A 17 14.47 23.36 -5.38
CA ALA A 17 15.28 22.87 -6.49
C ALA A 17 16.71 22.70 -5.97
N ALA A 18 17.30 21.52 -6.18
CA ALA A 18 18.73 21.30 -6.02
C ALA A 18 19.28 20.68 -7.32
N VAL A 19 20.26 21.38 -7.88
CA VAL A 19 21.06 21.05 -9.05
C VAL A 19 22.37 20.39 -8.59
N GLY A 20 22.90 19.44 -9.36
CA GLY A 20 24.28 18.94 -9.27
C GLY A 20 24.36 17.50 -9.82
N CYS A 21 24.60 17.25 -11.10
CA CYS A 21 25.84 17.39 -11.91
C CYS A 21 26.86 16.26 -11.70
N SER A 22 26.92 15.39 -12.72
CA SER A 22 28.03 14.63 -13.30
C SER A 22 28.93 13.71 -12.47
N SER A 23 28.98 12.45 -12.89
CA SER A 23 30.19 11.90 -13.53
C SER A 23 29.82 10.95 -14.66
N ASP A 24 30.35 11.30 -15.81
CA ASP A 24 30.45 10.56 -17.07
C ASP A 24 31.60 9.54 -16.95
N ASN A 25 31.42 8.29 -17.39
CA ASN A 25 32.52 7.50 -17.98
C ASN A 25 31.96 6.29 -18.76
N ASP A 26 32.15 6.37 -20.07
CA ASP A 26 31.99 5.34 -21.09
C ASP A 26 32.65 3.99 -20.73
N ASN A 27 32.07 2.87 -21.19
CA ASN A 27 32.85 1.96 -22.03
C ASN A 27 31.97 1.06 -22.91
N ALA A 28 32.48 0.85 -24.11
CA ALA A 28 31.84 0.38 -25.32
C ALA A 28 31.87 -1.15 -25.54
N GLY A 29 31.11 -1.56 -26.55
CA GLY A 29 31.23 -2.87 -27.25
C GLY A 29 30.19 -3.89 -26.77
N ASP A 30 29.44 -4.60 -27.60
CA ASP A 30 29.61 -4.90 -29.02
C ASP A 30 28.25 -5.36 -29.58
N SER A 31 27.92 -4.92 -30.79
CA SER A 31 26.70 -5.31 -31.52
C SER A 31 26.84 -6.69 -32.16
N LYS A 32 25.90 -7.61 -31.91
CA LYS A 32 25.40 -8.53 -32.96
C LYS A 32 23.93 -8.92 -32.75
N ALA A 33 23.15 -8.68 -33.80
CA ALA A 33 21.82 -9.21 -34.05
C ALA A 33 21.86 -10.74 -34.23
N ASP A 34 20.83 -11.47 -33.78
CA ASP A 34 19.72 -11.89 -34.65
C ASP A 34 18.61 -12.64 -33.88
N THR A 35 17.37 -12.24 -34.19
CA THR A 35 16.09 -12.98 -34.21
C THR A 35 16.04 -14.41 -33.63
N THR A 36 15.20 -14.63 -32.60
CA THR A 36 14.19 -15.72 -32.57
C THR A 36 13.08 -15.43 -31.55
N LYS A 37 11.89 -15.19 -32.12
CA LYS A 37 10.52 -15.37 -31.64
C LYS A 37 10.30 -16.30 -30.42
N SER A 38 9.62 -15.79 -29.38
CA SER A 38 8.39 -16.42 -28.83
C SER A 38 7.72 -15.53 -27.78
N SER A 39 6.43 -15.25 -27.97
CA SER A 39 5.53 -14.59 -27.01
C SER A 39 5.26 -15.48 -25.79
N ALA A 40 5.34 -14.91 -24.57
CA ALA A 40 4.50 -15.17 -23.38
C ALA A 40 5.15 -14.50 -22.14
N PRO A 41 4.37 -14.10 -21.12
CA PRO A 41 4.44 -12.79 -20.47
C PRO A 41 5.60 -12.57 -19.51
N GLU A 42 6.00 -11.30 -19.41
CA GLU A 42 6.94 -10.74 -18.44
C GLU A 42 6.51 -11.08 -17.01
N ALA A 43 7.20 -12.05 -16.41
CA ALA A 43 7.41 -12.05 -14.98
C ALA A 43 8.39 -10.91 -14.68
N SER A 44 7.86 -9.71 -14.41
CA SER A 44 8.66 -8.63 -13.83
C SER A 44 9.09 -9.06 -12.42
N SER A 45 10.26 -9.69 -12.34
CA SER A 45 11.03 -9.76 -11.10
C SER A 45 11.76 -8.42 -10.95
N PRO A 46 11.57 -7.69 -9.85
CA PRO A 46 12.61 -6.79 -9.39
C PRO A 46 13.65 -7.60 -8.61
N ALA A 47 14.87 -7.62 -9.12
CA ALA A 47 16.07 -7.84 -8.31
C ALA A 47 16.28 -6.58 -7.44
N ASP A 48 16.49 -6.74 -6.13
CA ASP A 48 17.77 -6.45 -5.44
C ASP A 48 17.62 -6.40 -3.91
N ASP A 49 18.62 -7.00 -3.26
CA ASP A 49 19.20 -6.80 -1.93
C ASP A 49 18.49 -5.98 -0.84
N GLY A 50 18.28 -6.64 0.32
CA GLY A 50 18.13 -5.95 1.60
C GLY A 50 17.38 -6.69 2.69
N GLY A 51 17.97 -7.75 3.26
CA GLY A 51 17.56 -8.29 4.56
C GLY A 51 16.40 -9.28 4.51
N THR A 52 16.67 -10.50 4.96
CA THR A 52 15.71 -11.60 5.11
C THR A 52 14.65 -11.31 6.16
N ALA A 53 13.64 -10.49 5.84
CA ALA A 53 12.32 -10.72 6.40
C ALA A 53 11.80 -11.99 5.73
N LYS A 54 11.41 -13.01 6.50
CA LYS A 54 10.62 -14.13 5.96
C LYS A 54 9.49 -13.50 5.16
N GLY A 55 9.54 -13.59 3.84
CA GLY A 55 8.52 -13.02 2.98
C GLY A 55 7.21 -13.67 3.37
N SER A 56 6.37 -12.93 4.09
CA SER A 56 5.00 -13.32 4.32
C SER A 56 4.36 -13.38 2.95
N SER A 57 4.23 -14.60 2.42
CA SER A 57 3.42 -14.84 1.23
C SER A 57 2.05 -14.20 1.48
N LEU A 58 1.57 -13.39 0.54
CA LEU A 58 0.25 -12.78 0.70
C LEU A 58 -0.77 -13.88 1.05
N PRO A 59 -1.68 -13.63 2.01
CA PRO A 59 -2.76 -14.56 2.27
C PRO A 59 -3.54 -14.80 0.98
N ALA A 60 -4.14 -16.00 0.86
CA ALA A 60 -5.02 -16.32 -0.25
C ALA A 60 -6.14 -15.27 -0.33
N GLU A 61 -6.65 -15.02 -1.54
CA GLU A 61 -7.75 -14.08 -1.69
C GLU A 61 -9.00 -14.64 -0.99
N PRO A 62 -9.61 -13.90 -0.04
CA PRO A 62 -10.80 -14.37 0.64
C PRO A 62 -11.98 -14.44 -0.33
N THR A 63 -12.84 -15.44 -0.16
CA THR A 63 -14.04 -15.62 -0.99
C THR A 63 -15.27 -15.86 -0.12
N GLY A 64 -16.47 -15.64 -0.68
CA GLY A 64 -17.74 -15.85 0.03
C GLY A 64 -17.78 -15.13 1.38
N ALA A 65 -18.11 -15.87 2.44
CA ALA A 65 -18.30 -15.33 3.79
C ALA A 65 -17.03 -14.68 4.38
N GLU A 66 -15.84 -15.17 4.04
CA GLU A 66 -14.59 -14.54 4.49
C GLU A 66 -14.40 -13.17 3.84
N ARG A 67 -14.70 -13.06 2.55
CA ARG A 67 -14.64 -11.79 1.82
C ARG A 67 -15.60 -10.78 2.43
N ASP A 68 -16.83 -11.21 2.71
CA ASP A 68 -17.85 -10.39 3.36
C ASP A 68 -17.42 -9.91 4.75
N ALA A 69 -16.76 -10.78 5.53
CA ALA A 69 -16.25 -10.45 6.85
C ALA A 69 -15.13 -9.39 6.79
N VAL A 70 -14.22 -9.50 5.83
CA VAL A 70 -13.16 -8.50 5.62
C VAL A 70 -13.74 -7.17 5.20
N LEU A 71 -14.66 -7.17 4.23
CA LEU A 71 -15.33 -5.94 3.79
C LEU A 71 -16.15 -5.31 4.92
N ALA A 72 -16.81 -6.11 5.76
CA ALA A 72 -17.52 -5.61 6.93
C ALA A 72 -16.56 -4.95 7.94
N ALA A 73 -15.40 -5.56 8.21
CA ALA A 73 -14.39 -5.00 9.10
C ALA A 73 -13.81 -3.67 8.58
N VAL A 74 -13.55 -3.58 7.28
CA VAL A 74 -13.06 -2.35 6.63
C VAL A 74 -14.14 -1.26 6.62
N ARG A 75 -15.39 -1.62 6.33
CA ARG A 75 -16.54 -0.71 6.30
C ARG A 75 -16.89 -0.13 7.67
N ASP A 76 -16.64 -0.87 8.75
CA ASP A 76 -16.86 -0.42 10.13
C ASP A 76 -15.99 0.80 10.49
N VAL A 77 -14.78 0.87 9.92
CA VAL A 77 -13.88 2.02 10.09
C VAL A 77 -14.31 3.17 9.20
N ASN A 78 -14.49 2.92 7.91
CA ASN A 78 -14.98 3.93 6.98
C ASN A 78 -15.71 3.27 5.81
N GLY A 79 -16.98 3.61 5.65
CA GLY A 79 -17.83 2.99 4.63
C GLY A 79 -17.47 3.29 3.18
N ASN A 80 -16.67 4.35 2.93
CA ASN A 80 -16.21 4.67 1.59
C ASN A 80 -15.08 3.75 1.12
N LEU A 81 -14.40 3.05 2.05
CA LEU A 81 -13.31 2.14 1.71
C LEU A 81 -13.80 0.94 0.90
N THR A 82 -15.05 0.52 1.10
CA THR A 82 -15.64 -0.62 0.36
C THR A 82 -16.38 -0.19 -0.91
N HIS A 83 -16.22 1.04 -1.40
CA HIS A 83 -16.76 1.41 -2.71
C HIS A 83 -16.11 0.58 -3.83
N ASP A 84 -14.82 0.31 -3.69
CA ASP A 84 -14.08 -0.63 -4.51
C ASP A 84 -13.71 -1.84 -3.63
N GLU A 85 -14.56 -2.87 -3.67
CA GLU A 85 -14.41 -4.05 -2.83
C GLU A 85 -13.13 -4.82 -3.14
N ASP A 86 -12.76 -4.95 -4.42
CA ASP A 86 -11.55 -5.67 -4.83
C ASP A 86 -10.29 -4.96 -4.31
N LYS A 87 -10.25 -3.63 -4.43
CA LYS A 87 -9.18 -2.82 -3.88
C LYS A 87 -9.11 -2.90 -2.36
N ALA A 88 -10.25 -2.93 -1.68
CA ALA A 88 -10.29 -3.11 -0.22
C ALA A 88 -9.73 -4.48 0.19
N ILE A 89 -10.05 -5.54 -0.55
CA ILE A 89 -9.50 -6.89 -0.33
C ILE A 89 -8.00 -6.92 -0.59
N ASP A 90 -7.52 -6.33 -1.68
CA ASP A 90 -6.09 -6.28 -1.97
C ASP A 90 -5.30 -5.46 -0.94
N ALA A 91 -5.85 -4.33 -0.49
CA ALA A 91 -5.30 -3.57 0.62
C ALA A 91 -5.23 -4.41 1.90
N ALA A 92 -6.31 -5.13 2.22
CA ALA A 92 -6.38 -6.01 3.38
C ALA A 92 -5.33 -7.14 3.33
N ARG A 93 -5.20 -7.83 2.20
CA ARG A 93 -4.23 -8.93 2.03
C ARG A 93 -2.80 -8.45 2.18
N ASN A 94 -2.47 -7.32 1.58
CA ASN A 94 -1.15 -6.73 1.71
C ASN A 94 -0.86 -6.25 3.14
N GLN A 95 -1.86 -5.67 3.81
CA GLN A 95 -1.71 -5.25 5.20
C GLN A 95 -1.49 -6.46 6.11
N CYS A 96 -2.20 -7.57 5.87
CA CYS A 96 -1.97 -8.82 6.57
C CYS A 96 -0.55 -9.37 6.36
N ALA A 97 -0.02 -9.33 5.14
CA ALA A 97 1.37 -9.72 4.90
C ALA A 97 2.37 -8.86 5.69
N ALA A 98 2.11 -7.55 5.84
CA ALA A 98 2.92 -6.66 6.67
C ALA A 98 2.80 -6.97 8.17
N LEU A 99 1.58 -7.25 8.64
CA LEU A 99 1.29 -7.62 10.03
C LEU A 99 1.98 -8.93 10.42
N ASP A 100 2.01 -9.92 9.54
CA ASP A 100 2.67 -11.22 9.77
C ASP A 100 4.19 -11.15 9.55
N GLY A 101 4.64 -10.24 8.70
CA GLY A 101 6.06 -10.00 8.43
C GLY A 101 6.79 -9.21 9.52
N GLY A 102 6.08 -8.79 10.59
CA GLY A 102 6.66 -8.02 11.69
C GLY A 102 7.03 -6.59 11.30
N ALA A 103 6.30 -5.99 10.35
CA ALA A 103 6.53 -4.62 9.94
C ALA A 103 6.39 -3.64 11.13
N ALA A 104 7.19 -2.57 11.13
CA ALA A 104 6.99 -1.45 12.05
C ALA A 104 5.93 -0.50 11.51
N ASN A 105 5.27 0.27 12.40
CA ASN A 105 4.27 1.27 12.04
C ASN A 105 3.13 0.72 11.17
N THR A 106 2.61 -0.44 11.55
CA THR A 106 1.51 -1.12 10.81
C THR A 106 0.24 -0.29 10.77
N ASP A 107 -0.02 0.52 11.78
CA ASP A 107 -1.20 1.40 11.87
C ASP A 107 -1.11 2.52 10.84
N HIS A 108 0.04 3.19 10.77
CA HIS A 108 0.32 4.21 9.76
C HIS A 108 0.29 3.62 8.33
N THR A 109 0.86 2.42 8.15
CA THR A 109 0.88 1.74 6.85
C THR A 109 -0.54 1.37 6.40
N ALA A 110 -1.39 0.89 7.33
CA ALA A 110 -2.79 0.64 7.05
C ALA A 110 -3.51 1.94 6.66
N ALA A 111 -3.32 3.02 7.42
CA ALA A 111 -3.91 4.32 7.12
C ALA A 111 -3.54 4.79 5.70
N GLN A 112 -2.26 4.74 5.32
CA GLN A 112 -1.82 5.11 3.97
C GLN A 112 -2.41 4.20 2.89
N ARG A 113 -2.45 2.89 3.14
CA ARG A 113 -2.88 1.90 2.14
C ARG A 113 -4.37 1.98 1.84
N PHE A 114 -5.17 2.31 2.84
CA PHE A 114 -6.61 2.49 2.72
C PHE A 114 -6.99 3.96 2.46
N SER A 115 -6.03 4.89 2.44
CA SER A 115 -6.26 6.27 1.99
C SER A 115 -6.27 6.34 0.47
N TYR A 116 -7.41 6.03 -0.13
CA TYR A 116 -7.62 6.12 -1.57
C TYR A 116 -8.98 6.73 -1.92
N ASP A 117 -9.14 7.11 -3.19
CA ASP A 117 -10.40 7.64 -3.74
C ASP A 117 -10.95 8.84 -2.95
N GLY A 118 -10.03 9.70 -2.48
CA GLY A 118 -10.34 10.90 -1.71
C GLY A 118 -10.58 10.65 -0.22
N VAL A 119 -10.49 9.41 0.26
CA VAL A 119 -10.49 9.09 1.68
C VAL A 119 -9.08 9.30 2.24
N THR A 120 -8.98 10.00 3.36
CA THR A 120 -7.74 10.12 4.14
C THR A 120 -8.01 9.53 5.52
N LEU A 121 -7.23 8.54 5.90
CA LEU A 121 -7.32 7.86 7.17
C LEU A 121 -6.20 8.32 8.11
N THR A 122 -6.49 8.25 9.40
CA THR A 122 -5.54 8.50 10.47
C THR A 122 -4.90 7.19 10.94
N ASP A 123 -3.83 7.29 11.73
CA ASP A 123 -3.20 6.10 12.33
C ASP A 123 -4.19 5.35 13.24
N ASP A 124 -5.10 6.05 13.92
CA ASP A 124 -6.17 5.42 14.72
C ASP A 124 -7.10 4.56 13.84
N ASP A 125 -7.52 5.09 12.68
CA ASP A 125 -8.31 4.33 11.70
C ASP A 125 -7.53 3.11 11.19
N GLY A 126 -6.24 3.28 10.90
CA GLY A 126 -5.34 2.20 10.52
C GLY A 126 -5.23 1.11 11.60
N SER A 127 -5.21 1.50 12.87
CA SER A 127 -5.22 0.56 14.00
C SER A 127 -6.53 -0.22 14.05
N HIS A 128 -7.67 0.43 13.87
CA HIS A 128 -8.98 -0.23 13.80
C HIS A 128 -9.07 -1.21 12.63
N ILE A 129 -8.52 -0.86 11.46
CA ILE A 129 -8.39 -1.77 10.33
C ILE A 129 -7.55 -2.98 10.71
N ASN A 130 -6.37 -2.79 11.31
CA ASN A 130 -5.50 -3.89 11.72
C ASN A 130 -6.21 -4.84 12.69
N ILE A 131 -6.96 -4.31 13.66
CA ILE A 131 -7.78 -5.13 14.58
C ILE A 131 -8.84 -5.92 13.82
N GLY A 132 -9.52 -5.31 12.86
CA GLY A 132 -10.52 -5.96 12.00
C GLY A 132 -9.92 -7.10 11.16
N LEU A 133 -8.76 -6.87 10.56
CA LEU A 133 -8.03 -7.85 9.76
C LEU A 133 -7.52 -9.02 10.62
N ARG A 134 -7.01 -8.74 11.83
CA ARG A 134 -6.61 -9.79 12.80
C ARG A 134 -7.79 -10.65 13.28
N LYS A 135 -9.04 -10.21 13.13
CA LYS A 135 -10.23 -11.00 13.47
C LYS A 135 -10.78 -11.80 12.29
N THR A 136 -10.34 -11.50 11.08
CA THR A 136 -10.94 -12.02 9.84
C THR A 136 -9.89 -12.69 8.96
N LEU A 137 -9.05 -11.92 8.28
CA LEU A 137 -8.16 -12.39 7.22
C LEU A 137 -6.82 -12.95 7.72
N CYS A 138 -6.26 -12.41 8.80
CA CYS A 138 -4.93 -12.79 9.30
C CYS A 138 -4.86 -12.85 10.83
N PRO A 139 -5.55 -13.81 11.46
CA PRO A 139 -5.48 -13.99 12.91
C PRO A 139 -4.03 -14.19 13.39
N ALA A 140 -3.69 -13.52 14.50
CA ALA A 140 -2.40 -13.70 15.15
C ALA A 140 -2.28 -15.16 15.62
N SER A 141 -1.19 -15.82 15.25
CA SER A 141 -0.90 -17.21 15.61
C SER A 141 -0.38 -17.34 17.04
#